data_AF-A0A928QPT5-F1
#
_entry.id   AF-A0A928QPT5-F1
#
_cell.length_a   1.000
_cell.length_b   1.000
_cell.length_c   1.000
_cell.angle_alpha   90.00
_cell.angle_beta   90.00
_cell.angle_gamma   90.00
#
_symmetry.space_group_name_H-M   'P 1'
#
loop_
_entity.id
_entity.type
_entity.pdbx_description
1 polymer ?
#
loop_
_entity_poly.entity_id
_entity_poly.type
_entity_poly.pdbx_seq_one_letter_code
_entity_poly.pdbx_strand_id
1 'polypeptide(L)'
;MIGVSIPVYLFEEEHQAELAEMLAYLKAEDVESVELRALRTDHDPGEVRQMMERVWDEGFLLTVHGSVKSRESCVSDIFEPLAQAFPLRQKALNITFHPIAGDNATVLCALADHAAEQGLPVRFSLENNRLLPDNTEGDSVALVLDAVKRANRENVGICFDMGHYAYVVKKHFSDAPDTLPPEEFWRHVTHTHIHALRGYSTHYPLEDHELPLEGILEKLSCGYYGVYNFEPDFPRIREVFTPMEALRKSVPFLKNALTPSARLYDRVRREFDRDFARALTVQEQQEGTYMSLVQSSSYLFSTNGYFWGMDLAFRGCYDLAETPHRAAELLRELRLMVITHEHEDHFEERTVRALAGNETLWVVPEFLEALALERGISREKLLLARPGETIKVGPLTILPFESRHFRDDGRGVPELGYFITAEGQPSLAFPGDVRRYQEPDFPFEAADVSFSHVWFCDDNRSPELCRGAEAFADYALAASRKKILLSHLYETGREDFVMWQWEHAELAKAKILEKSPETEVRIPDWGEVIRL
;
A
#
# COMPACT_ATOMS: atom_id res chain seq x y z
N MET A 1 -8.30 2.54 1.87
CA MET A 1 -9.14 3.56 2.49
C MET A 1 -10.45 3.63 1.77
N ILE A 2 -11.54 3.34 2.47
CA ILE A 2 -12.88 3.57 1.93
C ILE A 2 -13.36 4.94 2.42
N GLY A 3 -13.96 5.69 1.51
CA GLY A 3 -14.62 6.95 1.80
C GLY A 3 -16.09 6.91 1.43
N VAL A 4 -16.86 7.84 1.99
CA VAL A 4 -18.25 8.08 1.59
C VAL A 4 -18.49 9.57 1.47
N SER A 5 -19.11 9.99 0.36
CA SER A 5 -19.58 11.36 0.21
C SER A 5 -20.90 11.59 0.91
N ILE A 6 -20.91 12.62 1.76
CA ILE A 6 -22.09 13.11 2.47
C ILE A 6 -22.37 14.53 1.98
N PRO A 7 -23.53 14.77 1.33
CA PRO A 7 -23.95 16.11 0.95
C PRO A 7 -24.02 17.06 2.15
N VAL A 8 -23.59 18.30 1.96
CA VAL A 8 -23.58 19.33 3.01
C VAL A 8 -24.93 19.53 3.71
N TYR A 9 -26.05 19.36 3.00
CA TYR A 9 -27.38 19.55 3.60
C TYR A 9 -27.68 18.54 4.72
N LEU A 10 -27.05 17.35 4.72
CA LEU A 10 -27.22 16.38 5.81
C LEU A 10 -26.57 16.83 7.12
N PHE A 11 -25.73 17.88 7.09
CA PHE A 11 -25.16 18.49 8.29
C PHE A 11 -26.05 19.55 8.92
N GLU A 12 -27.14 19.94 8.26
CA GLU A 12 -28.12 20.89 8.78
C GLU A 12 -28.88 20.32 9.99
N GLU A 13 -29.43 21.20 10.82
CA GLU A 13 -30.05 20.84 12.11
C GLU A 13 -31.16 19.79 11.96
N GLU A 14 -31.98 19.90 10.91
CA GLU A 14 -33.09 18.99 10.63
C GLU A 14 -32.67 17.55 10.28
N HIS A 15 -31.40 17.35 9.89
CA HIS A 15 -30.85 16.04 9.52
C HIS A 15 -29.92 15.44 10.59
N GLN A 16 -29.75 16.07 11.75
CA GLN A 16 -28.75 15.66 12.74
C GLN A 16 -28.86 14.20 13.19
N ALA A 17 -30.08 13.67 13.34
CA ALA A 17 -30.31 12.28 13.75
C ALA A 17 -29.91 11.29 12.65
N GLU A 18 -30.29 11.57 11.39
CA GLU A 18 -29.94 10.75 10.23
C GLU A 18 -28.41 10.75 10.03
N LEU A 19 -27.77 11.93 10.08
CA LEU A 19 -26.32 12.04 9.99
C LEU A 19 -25.59 11.31 11.12
N ALA A 20 -26.07 11.42 12.36
CA ALA A 20 -25.47 10.70 13.48
C ALA A 20 -25.54 9.17 13.30
N GLU A 21 -26.67 8.64 12.81
CA GLU A 21 -26.80 7.22 12.48
C GLU A 21 -25.82 6.83 11.37
N MET A 22 -25.71 7.64 10.31
CA MET A 22 -24.79 7.40 9.19
C MET A 22 -23.34 7.37 9.67
N LEU A 23 -22.87 8.38 10.40
CA LEU A 23 -21.49 8.44 10.89
C LEU A 23 -21.18 7.27 11.84
N ALA A 24 -22.11 6.90 12.72
CA ALA A 24 -21.95 5.72 13.58
C ALA A 24 -21.83 4.42 12.76
N TYR A 25 -22.64 4.25 11.72
CA TYR A 25 -22.55 3.10 10.81
C TYR A 25 -21.22 3.07 10.06
N LEU A 26 -20.80 4.19 9.46
CA LEU A 26 -19.54 4.29 8.73
C LEU A 26 -18.35 3.92 9.62
N LYS A 27 -18.34 4.39 10.88
CA LYS A 27 -17.31 4.03 11.86
C LYS A 27 -17.31 2.55 12.21
N ALA A 28 -18.50 1.94 12.36
CA ALA A 28 -18.63 0.52 12.64
C ALA A 28 -18.18 -0.37 11.46
N GLU A 29 -18.21 0.17 10.24
CA GLU A 29 -17.76 -0.50 9.01
C GLU A 29 -16.33 -0.12 8.61
N ASP A 30 -15.52 0.43 9.51
CA ASP A 30 -14.15 0.87 9.25
C ASP A 30 -14.01 1.79 8.02
N VAL A 31 -15.03 2.61 7.75
CA VAL A 31 -14.90 3.69 6.77
C VAL A 31 -14.02 4.77 7.39
N GLU A 32 -13.07 5.27 6.63
CA GLU A 32 -12.01 6.14 7.16
C GLU A 32 -12.16 7.59 6.73
N SER A 33 -12.86 7.83 5.62
CA SER A 33 -13.00 9.17 5.05
C SER A 33 -14.46 9.55 4.84
N VAL A 34 -14.79 10.80 5.14
CA VAL A 34 -16.04 11.43 4.74
C VAL A 34 -15.71 12.58 3.80
N GLU A 35 -16.37 12.61 2.66
CA GLU A 35 -16.29 13.74 1.74
C GLU A 35 -17.46 14.69 1.94
N LEU A 36 -17.17 15.98 2.15
CA LEU A 36 -18.21 17.01 2.12
C LEU A 36 -18.55 17.33 0.67
N ARG A 37 -19.75 16.92 0.24
CA ARG A 37 -20.18 17.03 -1.15
C ARG A 37 -21.08 18.23 -1.39
N ALA A 38 -20.93 18.82 -2.59
CA ALA A 38 -21.67 19.97 -3.06
C ALA A 38 -21.36 21.25 -2.26
N LEU A 39 -20.08 21.44 -1.89
CA LEU A 39 -19.64 22.67 -1.28
C LEU A 39 -19.67 23.82 -2.30
N ARG A 40 -20.35 24.91 -1.96
CA ARG A 40 -20.56 26.07 -2.81
C ARG A 40 -19.96 27.33 -2.17
N THR A 41 -19.71 28.29 -3.05
CA THR A 41 -19.11 29.61 -2.75
C THR A 41 -19.95 30.46 -1.79
N ASP A 42 -21.26 30.18 -1.69
CA ASP A 42 -22.21 30.93 -0.87
C ASP A 42 -22.47 30.28 0.50
N HIS A 43 -21.81 29.18 0.83
CA HIS A 43 -21.86 28.64 2.18
C HIS A 43 -21.04 29.51 3.14
N ASP A 44 -21.58 29.70 4.35
CA ASP A 44 -20.88 30.42 5.40
C ASP A 44 -19.61 29.65 5.83
N PRO A 45 -18.43 30.28 5.83
CA PRO A 45 -17.19 29.59 6.19
C PRO A 45 -17.17 29.06 7.63
N GLY A 46 -17.93 29.68 8.54
CA GLY A 46 -18.08 29.22 9.92
C GLY A 46 -18.93 27.96 10.02
N GLU A 47 -20.00 27.86 9.23
CA GLU A 47 -20.80 26.63 9.11
C GLU A 47 -19.99 25.49 8.49
N VAL A 48 -19.26 25.76 7.41
CA VAL A 48 -18.39 24.77 6.75
C VAL A 48 -17.34 24.25 7.73
N ARG A 49 -16.70 25.14 8.50
CA ARG A 49 -15.76 24.75 9.55
C ARG A 49 -16.40 23.81 10.58
N GLN A 50 -17.62 24.09 11.04
CA GLN A 50 -18.33 23.22 11.98
C GLN A 50 -18.62 21.83 11.40
N MET A 51 -18.97 21.75 10.10
CA MET A 51 -19.15 20.47 9.40
C MET A 51 -17.85 19.66 9.39
N MET A 52 -16.72 20.31 9.07
CA MET A 52 -15.40 19.67 9.06
C MET A 52 -14.97 19.22 10.47
N GLU A 53 -15.17 20.07 11.48
CA GLU A 53 -14.89 19.74 12.89
C GLU A 53 -15.69 18.51 13.33
N ARG A 54 -16.96 18.42 12.96
CA ARG A 54 -17.80 17.25 13.24
C ARG A 54 -17.27 15.96 12.61
N VAL A 55 -16.82 16.01 11.35
CA VAL A 55 -16.23 14.85 10.68
C VAL A 55 -14.95 14.39 11.41
N TRP A 56 -14.06 15.34 11.76
CA TRP A 56 -12.84 15.03 12.49
C TRP A 56 -13.08 14.53 13.91
N ASP A 57 -14.09 15.05 14.61
CA ASP A 57 -14.44 14.62 15.97
C ASP A 57 -14.95 13.18 16.02
N GLU A 58 -15.58 12.71 14.94
CA GLU A 58 -15.94 11.29 14.80
C GLU A 58 -14.74 10.40 14.45
N GLY A 59 -13.61 10.99 14.10
CA GLY A 59 -12.35 10.31 13.80
C GLY A 59 -12.12 10.01 12.32
N PHE A 60 -12.91 10.60 11.42
CA PHE A 60 -12.73 10.43 9.98
C PHE A 60 -11.71 11.42 9.42
N LEU A 61 -11.02 11.00 8.36
CA LEU A 61 -10.37 11.90 7.42
C LEU A 61 -11.43 12.64 6.60
N LEU A 62 -11.05 13.81 6.11
CA LEU A 62 -11.93 14.66 5.33
C LEU A 62 -11.41 14.81 3.90
N THR A 63 -12.32 14.70 2.93
CA THR A 63 -12.14 15.25 1.58
C THR A 63 -13.26 16.23 1.27
N VAL A 64 -13.12 17.01 0.21
CA VAL A 64 -14.13 17.98 -0.22
C VAL A 64 -14.40 17.80 -1.70
N HIS A 65 -15.67 17.75 -2.06
CA HIS A 65 -16.11 17.92 -3.44
C HIS A 65 -16.67 19.34 -3.60
N GLY A 66 -15.81 20.21 -4.14
CA GLY A 66 -16.08 21.63 -4.38
C GLY A 66 -16.70 21.91 -5.75
N SER A 67 -17.19 23.14 -5.93
CA SER A 67 -17.78 23.60 -7.19
C SER A 67 -16.99 24.78 -7.73
N VAL A 68 -16.43 24.64 -8.93
CA VAL A 68 -15.83 25.75 -9.68
C VAL A 68 -16.83 26.23 -10.73
N LYS A 69 -17.13 27.53 -10.73
CA LYS A 69 -18.10 28.14 -11.66
C LYS A 69 -17.43 28.63 -12.93
N SER A 70 -16.24 29.23 -12.79
CA SER A 70 -15.50 29.82 -13.88
C SER A 70 -14.01 29.84 -13.59
N ARG A 71 -13.21 30.08 -14.61
CA ARG A 71 -11.76 30.25 -14.46
C ARG A 71 -11.42 31.48 -13.62
N GLU A 72 -12.17 32.56 -13.78
CA GLU A 72 -11.92 33.83 -13.10
C GLU A 72 -12.27 33.77 -11.60
N SER A 73 -13.18 32.88 -11.21
CA SER A 73 -13.64 32.71 -9.83
C SER A 73 -13.09 31.47 -9.13
N CYS A 74 -12.28 30.62 -9.79
CA CYS A 74 -11.95 29.29 -9.27
C CYS A 74 -11.31 29.30 -7.88
N VAL A 75 -10.42 30.27 -7.61
CA VAL A 75 -9.77 30.41 -6.30
C VAL A 75 -10.79 30.79 -5.24
N SER A 76 -11.60 31.84 -5.45
CA SER A 76 -12.64 32.23 -4.49
C SER A 76 -13.68 31.12 -4.30
N ASP A 77 -14.03 30.43 -5.37
CA ASP A 77 -15.06 29.40 -5.36
C ASP A 77 -14.73 28.24 -4.41
N ILE A 78 -13.43 27.88 -4.34
CA ILE A 78 -12.93 26.80 -3.47
C ILE A 78 -12.54 27.33 -2.09
N PHE A 79 -11.81 28.43 -2.01
CA PHE A 79 -11.14 28.84 -0.77
C PHE A 79 -11.97 29.75 0.12
N GLU A 80 -12.94 30.53 -0.40
CA GLU A 80 -13.79 31.35 0.47
C GLU A 80 -14.59 30.50 1.46
N PRO A 81 -15.30 29.43 1.04
CA PRO A 81 -16.01 28.55 1.98
C PRO A 81 -15.07 27.85 2.98
N LEU A 82 -13.80 27.66 2.62
CA LEU A 82 -12.81 26.96 3.45
C LEU A 82 -11.93 27.92 4.27
N ALA A 83 -12.16 29.24 4.20
CA ALA A 83 -11.25 30.23 4.77
C ALA A 83 -11.01 30.06 6.28
N GLN A 84 -11.99 29.55 7.01
CA GLN A 84 -11.91 29.33 8.47
C GLN A 84 -11.52 27.89 8.86
N ALA A 85 -11.32 27.00 7.88
CA ALA A 85 -11.03 25.59 8.12
C ALA A 85 -9.55 25.29 8.44
N PHE A 86 -8.66 26.26 8.26
CA PHE A 86 -7.22 26.13 8.50
C PHE A 86 -6.83 26.66 9.89
N PRO A 87 -5.83 26.05 10.58
CA PRO A 87 -5.04 24.89 10.15
C PRO A 87 -5.83 23.58 10.22
N LEU A 88 -5.50 22.63 9.35
CA LEU A 88 -6.16 21.33 9.29
C LEU A 88 -5.77 20.41 10.45
N ARG A 89 -6.67 19.51 10.85
CA ARG A 89 -6.39 18.39 11.76
C ARG A 89 -5.85 17.13 11.07
N GLN A 90 -5.53 17.24 9.77
CA GLN A 90 -4.98 16.18 8.94
C GLN A 90 -3.82 16.68 8.10
N LYS A 91 -2.98 15.77 7.58
CA LYS A 91 -1.75 16.11 6.83
C LYS A 91 -2.01 16.94 5.58
N ALA A 92 -3.04 16.58 4.81
CA ALA A 92 -3.44 17.31 3.61
C ALA A 92 -4.94 17.12 3.33
N LEU A 93 -5.58 18.12 2.73
CA LEU A 93 -6.96 18.04 2.25
C LEU A 93 -6.98 17.73 0.74
N ASN A 94 -7.71 16.71 0.31
CA ASN A 94 -7.99 16.51 -1.10
C ASN A 94 -9.29 17.21 -1.48
N ILE A 95 -9.22 18.05 -2.52
CA ILE A 95 -10.35 18.79 -3.07
C ILE A 95 -10.58 18.33 -4.51
N THR A 96 -11.72 17.69 -4.72
CA THR A 96 -12.19 17.29 -6.04
C THR A 96 -13.18 18.31 -6.58
N PHE A 97 -13.18 18.54 -7.89
CA PHE A 97 -14.21 19.35 -8.54
C PHE A 97 -14.45 18.91 -9.99
N HIS A 98 -15.66 19.20 -10.46
CA HIS A 98 -16.03 18.95 -11.85
C HIS A 98 -15.33 19.95 -12.80
N PRO A 99 -14.95 19.49 -13.99
CA PRO A 99 -14.44 20.34 -15.07
C PRO A 99 -15.44 21.42 -15.44
N ILE A 100 -14.93 22.59 -15.79
CA ILE A 100 -15.70 23.69 -16.36
C ILE A 100 -15.52 23.75 -17.88
N ALA A 101 -16.39 24.51 -18.56
CA ALA A 101 -16.18 24.86 -19.95
C ALA A 101 -14.89 25.69 -20.12
N GLY A 102 -14.03 25.28 -21.05
CA GLY A 102 -12.75 25.94 -21.34
C GLY A 102 -11.52 25.18 -20.82
N ASP A 103 -10.47 25.93 -20.51
CA ASP A 103 -9.13 25.42 -20.18
C ASP A 103 -8.99 25.08 -18.68
N ASN A 104 -9.17 23.81 -18.35
CA ASN A 104 -9.10 23.31 -16.97
C ASN A 104 -7.66 23.21 -16.45
N ALA A 105 -6.65 23.15 -17.33
CA ALA A 105 -5.26 23.20 -16.90
C ALA A 105 -4.93 24.55 -16.24
N THR A 106 -5.44 25.65 -16.79
CA THR A 106 -5.27 26.98 -16.19
C THR A 106 -5.97 27.08 -14.83
N VAL A 107 -7.16 26.47 -14.67
CA VAL A 107 -7.86 26.40 -13.37
C VAL A 107 -7.03 25.64 -12.33
N LEU A 108 -6.51 24.47 -12.71
CA LEU A 108 -5.66 23.65 -11.84
C LEU A 108 -4.39 24.39 -11.42
N CYS A 109 -3.71 25.07 -12.35
CA CYS A 109 -2.56 25.93 -12.03
C CYS A 109 -2.92 27.01 -11.02
N ALA A 110 -4.02 27.75 -11.24
CA ALA A 110 -4.43 28.84 -10.36
C ALA A 110 -4.72 28.36 -8.92
N LEU A 111 -5.40 27.21 -8.78
CA LEU A 111 -5.67 26.59 -7.49
C LEU A 111 -4.39 26.11 -6.79
N ALA A 112 -3.54 25.39 -7.53
CA ALA A 112 -2.28 24.85 -7.01
C ALA A 112 -1.31 25.95 -6.58
N ASP A 113 -1.15 26.98 -7.42
CA ASP A 113 -0.26 28.11 -7.16
C ASP A 113 -0.75 28.90 -5.94
N HIS A 114 -2.07 29.13 -5.81
CA HIS A 114 -2.63 29.76 -4.62
C HIS A 114 -2.36 28.94 -3.34
N ALA A 115 -2.59 27.61 -3.38
CA ALA A 115 -2.31 26.75 -2.24
C ALA A 115 -0.83 26.80 -1.83
N ALA A 116 0.08 26.77 -2.80
CA ALA A 116 1.52 26.86 -2.56
C ALA A 116 1.93 28.22 -1.97
N GLU A 117 1.43 29.32 -2.52
CA GLU A 117 1.68 30.69 -2.03
C GLU A 117 1.22 30.89 -0.60
N GLN A 118 0.10 30.26 -0.22
CA GLN A 118 -0.46 30.33 1.14
C GLN A 118 0.11 29.24 2.08
N GLY A 119 0.97 28.35 1.59
CA GLY A 119 1.51 27.22 2.36
C GLY A 119 0.42 26.23 2.83
N LEU A 120 -0.67 26.11 2.08
CA LEU A 120 -1.81 25.25 2.43
C LEU A 120 -1.53 23.82 1.96
N PRO A 121 -1.68 22.82 2.84
CA PRO A 121 -1.47 21.42 2.47
C PRO A 121 -2.70 20.87 1.75
N VAL A 122 -2.90 21.28 0.50
CA VAL A 122 -4.07 20.91 -0.31
C VAL A 122 -3.62 20.23 -1.60
N ARG A 123 -4.35 19.16 -1.97
CA ARG A 123 -4.27 18.51 -3.28
C ARG A 123 -5.56 18.73 -4.05
N PHE A 124 -5.45 18.87 -5.36
CA PHE A 124 -6.58 19.07 -6.25
C PHE A 124 -6.73 17.89 -7.20
N SER A 125 -7.96 17.43 -7.36
CA SER A 125 -8.30 16.31 -8.24
C SER A 125 -9.35 16.77 -9.26
N LEU A 126 -9.02 16.77 -10.55
CA LEU A 126 -9.97 17.07 -11.61
C LEU A 126 -10.79 15.81 -11.92
N GLU A 127 -12.11 15.90 -11.81
CA GLU A 127 -13.00 14.76 -12.01
C GLU A 127 -13.37 14.52 -13.48
N ASN A 128 -13.41 13.28 -13.96
CA ASN A 128 -14.04 13.02 -15.26
C ASN A 128 -15.57 13.09 -15.14
N ASN A 129 -16.22 13.78 -16.06
CA ASN A 129 -17.66 13.99 -16.02
C ASN A 129 -18.36 13.16 -17.10
N ARG A 130 -19.69 13.07 -17.00
CA ARG A 130 -20.55 12.66 -18.13
C ARG A 130 -20.43 13.69 -19.26
N LEU A 131 -20.92 13.34 -20.45
CA LEU A 131 -20.96 14.25 -21.61
C LEU A 131 -21.62 15.59 -21.26
N LEU A 132 -20.82 16.65 -21.31
CA LEU A 132 -21.28 18.02 -21.31
C LEU A 132 -21.64 18.47 -22.74
N PRO A 133 -22.53 19.47 -22.92
CA PRO A 133 -23.09 19.83 -24.22
C PRO A 133 -22.08 20.34 -25.26
N ASP A 134 -20.85 20.66 -24.85
CA ASP A 134 -19.85 21.41 -25.60
C ASP A 134 -18.49 20.68 -25.76
N ASN A 135 -18.41 19.37 -25.48
CA ASN A 135 -17.15 18.60 -25.49
C ASN A 135 -16.07 19.28 -24.64
N THR A 136 -16.41 19.63 -23.41
CA THR A 136 -15.45 20.23 -22.47
C THR A 136 -14.28 19.27 -22.23
N GLU A 137 -13.17 19.81 -21.73
CA GLU A 137 -11.99 19.03 -21.35
C GLU A 137 -12.27 17.99 -20.23
N GLY A 138 -13.50 17.89 -19.73
CA GLY A 138 -13.95 16.93 -18.73
C GLY A 138 -14.64 15.68 -19.23
N ASP A 139 -15.05 15.65 -20.50
CA ASP A 139 -16.01 14.65 -21.00
C ASP A 139 -15.38 13.30 -21.35
N SER A 140 -14.06 13.17 -21.19
CA SER A 140 -13.35 11.90 -21.35
C SER A 140 -12.09 11.85 -20.48
N VAL A 141 -11.69 10.63 -20.13
CA VAL A 141 -10.45 10.36 -19.39
C VAL A 141 -9.20 10.90 -20.10
N ALA A 142 -9.21 10.96 -21.44
CA ALA A 142 -8.10 11.49 -22.23
C ALA A 142 -7.95 13.00 -22.09
N LEU A 143 -9.06 13.74 -22.08
CA LEU A 143 -9.04 15.20 -21.93
C LEU A 143 -8.68 15.62 -20.50
N VAL A 144 -9.19 14.89 -19.50
CA VAL A 144 -8.80 15.12 -18.10
C VAL A 144 -7.30 14.85 -17.89
N LEU A 145 -6.78 13.76 -18.47
CA LEU A 145 -5.35 13.46 -18.44
C LEU A 145 -4.51 14.56 -19.09
N ASP A 146 -4.94 15.06 -20.26
CA ASP A 146 -4.26 16.17 -20.93
C ASP A 146 -4.25 17.44 -20.08
N ALA A 147 -5.37 17.82 -19.48
CA ALA A 147 -5.46 18.99 -18.60
C ALA A 147 -4.52 18.89 -17.38
N VAL A 148 -4.49 17.73 -16.72
CA VAL A 148 -3.58 17.46 -15.58
C VAL A 148 -2.11 17.52 -16.01
N LYS A 149 -1.77 16.93 -17.17
CA LYS A 149 -0.40 16.98 -17.72
C LYS A 149 0.02 18.40 -18.10
N ARG A 150 -0.89 19.21 -18.66
CA ARG A 150 -0.62 20.62 -18.96
C ARG A 150 -0.47 21.47 -17.71
N ALA A 151 -1.22 21.17 -16.64
CA ALA A 151 -1.05 21.86 -15.36
C ALA A 151 0.33 21.58 -14.74
N ASN A 152 0.79 20.33 -14.79
CA ASN A 152 2.13 19.91 -14.35
C ASN A 152 2.50 20.47 -12.96
N ARG A 153 1.66 20.17 -11.96
CA ARG A 153 1.87 20.54 -10.55
C ARG A 153 1.87 19.28 -9.69
N GLU A 154 2.76 19.23 -8.70
CA GLU A 154 2.93 18.05 -7.83
C GLU A 154 1.70 17.76 -6.97
N ASN A 155 0.89 18.78 -6.65
CA ASN A 155 -0.34 18.64 -5.86
C ASN A 155 -1.62 18.58 -6.71
N VAL A 156 -1.50 18.27 -8.01
CA VAL A 156 -2.62 18.13 -8.94
C VAL A 156 -2.69 16.70 -9.47
N GLY A 157 -3.90 16.13 -9.49
CA GLY A 157 -4.17 14.82 -10.06
C GLY A 157 -5.60 14.69 -10.56
N ILE A 158 -6.05 13.45 -10.70
CA ILE A 158 -7.33 13.06 -11.29
C ILE A 158 -8.22 12.46 -10.21
N CYS A 159 -9.49 12.89 -10.17
CA CYS A 159 -10.54 12.11 -9.54
C CYS A 159 -11.17 11.20 -10.61
N PHE A 160 -11.00 9.89 -10.45
CA PHE A 160 -11.64 8.95 -11.37
C PHE A 160 -13.06 8.63 -10.89
N ASP A 161 -14.06 9.26 -11.51
CA ASP A 161 -15.46 8.87 -11.36
C ASP A 161 -15.77 7.70 -12.29
N MET A 162 -15.92 6.53 -11.68
CA MET A 162 -16.13 5.27 -12.38
C MET A 162 -17.52 5.18 -13.01
N GLY A 163 -18.53 5.81 -12.39
CA GLY A 163 -19.90 5.75 -12.90
C GLY A 163 -20.12 6.73 -14.06
N HIS A 164 -19.53 7.93 -14.01
CA HIS A 164 -19.45 8.84 -15.15
C HIS A 164 -18.72 8.18 -16.33
N TYR A 165 -17.61 7.51 -16.07
CA TYR A 165 -16.90 6.77 -17.11
C TYR A 165 -17.74 5.66 -17.73
N ALA A 166 -18.33 4.79 -16.90
CA ALA A 166 -19.19 3.70 -17.37
C ALA A 166 -20.41 4.23 -18.15
N TYR A 167 -20.95 5.41 -17.79
CA TYR A 167 -22.02 6.06 -18.54
C TYR A 167 -21.57 6.38 -19.97
N VAL A 168 -20.39 6.99 -20.13
CA VAL A 168 -19.84 7.35 -21.43
C VAL A 168 -19.56 6.09 -22.26
N VAL A 169 -18.95 5.07 -21.66
CA VAL A 169 -18.69 3.78 -22.31
C VAL A 169 -19.99 3.14 -22.81
N LYS A 170 -21.00 3.02 -21.95
CA LYS A 170 -22.30 2.43 -22.31
C LYS A 170 -23.01 3.20 -23.43
N LYS A 171 -22.88 4.52 -23.45
CA LYS A 171 -23.56 5.38 -24.43
C LYS A 171 -22.87 5.41 -25.80
N HIS A 172 -21.55 5.28 -25.86
CA HIS A 172 -20.78 5.47 -27.10
C HIS A 172 -20.02 4.23 -27.58
N PHE A 173 -19.75 3.28 -26.70
CA PHE A 173 -18.94 2.10 -26.94
C PHE A 173 -19.71 0.84 -26.52
N SER A 174 -20.98 0.72 -26.97
CA SER A 174 -21.84 -0.42 -26.64
C SER A 174 -21.24 -1.77 -27.03
N ASP A 175 -20.35 -1.78 -28.03
CA ASP A 175 -19.67 -2.99 -28.53
C ASP A 175 -18.37 -3.30 -27.75
N ALA A 176 -17.96 -2.45 -26.81
CA ALA A 176 -16.75 -2.60 -25.99
C ALA A 176 -16.96 -2.08 -24.54
N PRO A 177 -17.90 -2.66 -23.78
CA PRO A 177 -18.28 -2.21 -22.44
C PRO A 177 -17.14 -2.30 -21.40
N ASP A 178 -16.14 -3.13 -21.66
CA ASP A 178 -15.01 -3.40 -20.76
C ASP A 178 -13.76 -2.57 -21.10
N THR A 179 -13.92 -1.48 -21.86
CA THR A 179 -12.79 -0.60 -22.18
C THR A 179 -12.28 0.05 -20.90
N LEU A 180 -10.98 -0.08 -20.61
CA LEU A 180 -10.31 0.56 -19.49
C LEU A 180 -9.55 1.82 -19.94
N PRO A 181 -9.38 2.83 -19.06
CA PRO A 181 -8.46 3.95 -19.30
C PRO A 181 -7.03 3.50 -19.67
N PRO A 182 -6.29 4.32 -20.43
CA PRO A 182 -4.90 4.00 -20.81
C PRO A 182 -3.98 3.95 -19.59
N GLU A 183 -2.85 3.23 -19.68
CA GLU A 183 -1.95 2.99 -18.54
C GLU A 183 -1.48 4.28 -17.84
N GLU A 184 -1.17 5.31 -18.64
CA GLU A 184 -0.71 6.60 -18.13
C GLU A 184 -1.75 7.29 -17.23
N PHE A 185 -3.05 7.07 -17.47
CA PHE A 185 -4.12 7.68 -16.67
C PHE A 185 -4.02 7.28 -15.19
N TRP A 186 -3.79 6.00 -14.91
CA TRP A 186 -3.77 5.46 -13.54
C TRP A 186 -2.70 6.09 -12.66
N ARG A 187 -1.58 6.50 -13.26
CA ARG A 187 -0.47 7.15 -12.53
C ARG A 187 -0.82 8.55 -12.03
N HIS A 188 -1.87 9.16 -12.58
CA HIS A 188 -2.35 10.48 -12.19
C HIS A 188 -3.61 10.42 -11.30
N VAL A 189 -4.18 9.25 -11.04
CA VAL A 189 -5.35 9.12 -10.18
C VAL A 189 -4.94 9.36 -8.72
N THR A 190 -5.54 10.39 -8.11
CA THR A 190 -5.29 10.81 -6.72
C THR A 190 -6.53 10.68 -5.84
N HIS A 191 -7.72 10.56 -6.46
CA HIS A 191 -9.00 10.32 -5.80
C HIS A 191 -9.89 9.47 -6.69
N THR A 192 -10.95 8.88 -6.15
CA THR A 192 -11.96 8.19 -6.97
C THR A 192 -13.35 8.58 -6.52
N HIS A 193 -14.33 8.53 -7.41
CA HIS A 193 -15.75 8.46 -7.05
C HIS A 193 -16.32 7.16 -7.62
N ILE A 194 -17.02 6.40 -6.78
CA ILE A 194 -17.53 5.08 -7.11
C ILE A 194 -19.03 5.07 -6.88
N HIS A 195 -19.80 4.80 -7.92
CA HIS A 195 -21.26 4.65 -7.81
C HIS A 195 -21.82 3.92 -9.03
N ALA A 196 -22.95 3.23 -8.88
CA ALA A 196 -23.55 2.45 -9.95
C ALA A 196 -24.38 3.30 -10.93
N LEU A 197 -25.00 2.61 -11.90
CA LEU A 197 -25.74 3.19 -13.02
C LEU A 197 -27.11 2.52 -13.20
N ARG A 198 -28.18 3.14 -12.69
CA ARG A 198 -29.52 2.64 -13.00
C ARG A 198 -29.97 3.13 -14.38
N GLY A 199 -29.78 2.29 -15.39
CA GLY A 199 -30.04 2.65 -16.79
C GLY A 199 -28.99 3.62 -17.33
N TYR A 200 -29.36 4.90 -17.49
CA TYR A 200 -28.46 6.01 -17.88
C TYR A 200 -28.33 7.06 -16.76
N SER A 201 -28.80 6.74 -15.56
CA SER A 201 -28.74 7.63 -14.40
C SER A 201 -27.60 7.22 -13.47
N THR A 202 -26.78 8.19 -13.06
CA THR A 202 -25.58 8.03 -12.22
C THR A 202 -25.89 8.20 -10.73
N HIS A 203 -24.89 7.92 -9.87
CA HIS A 203 -24.89 8.06 -8.41
C HIS A 203 -25.84 7.13 -7.65
N TYR A 204 -26.05 5.91 -8.17
CA TYR A 204 -26.83 4.87 -7.48
C TYR A 204 -25.96 4.04 -6.52
N PRO A 205 -26.57 3.38 -5.51
CA PRO A 205 -25.89 2.41 -4.67
C PRO A 205 -25.23 1.31 -5.50
N LEU A 206 -24.12 0.76 -5.02
CA LEU A 206 -23.46 -0.36 -5.68
C LEU A 206 -24.36 -1.61 -5.61
N GLU A 207 -24.61 -2.19 -6.78
CA GLU A 207 -25.31 -3.45 -6.95
C GLU A 207 -24.53 -4.34 -7.92
N ASP A 208 -24.82 -5.64 -7.94
CA ASP A 208 -24.15 -6.57 -8.84
C ASP A 208 -24.32 -6.13 -10.31
N HIS A 209 -23.20 -6.09 -11.05
CA HIS A 209 -23.12 -6.04 -12.52
C HIS A 209 -23.28 -4.70 -13.27
N GLU A 210 -23.23 -3.53 -12.61
CA GLU A 210 -23.39 -2.25 -13.33
C GLU A 210 -22.09 -1.53 -13.70
N LEU A 211 -20.95 -1.94 -13.11
CA LEU A 211 -19.62 -1.40 -13.41
C LEU A 211 -18.62 -2.54 -13.63
N PRO A 212 -17.61 -2.38 -14.51
CA PRO A 212 -16.45 -3.27 -14.56
C PRO A 212 -15.52 -3.00 -13.36
N LEU A 213 -16.08 -2.99 -12.14
CA LEU A 213 -15.42 -2.52 -10.93
C LEU A 213 -14.18 -3.35 -10.61
N GLU A 214 -14.25 -4.68 -10.72
CA GLU A 214 -13.12 -5.57 -10.43
C GLU A 214 -11.89 -5.23 -11.29
N GLY A 215 -12.07 -5.11 -12.61
CA GLY A 215 -10.98 -4.76 -13.52
C GLY A 215 -10.42 -3.36 -13.31
N ILE A 216 -11.26 -2.41 -12.88
CA ILE A 216 -10.81 -1.06 -12.50
C ILE A 216 -10.00 -1.11 -11.19
N LEU A 217 -10.49 -1.82 -10.17
CA LEU A 217 -9.83 -1.91 -8.88
C LEU A 217 -8.49 -2.63 -8.99
N GLU A 218 -8.38 -3.65 -9.85
CA GLU A 218 -7.11 -4.32 -10.18
C GLU A 218 -6.11 -3.34 -10.83
N LYS A 219 -6.55 -2.43 -11.70
CA LYS A 219 -5.65 -1.41 -12.26
C LYS A 219 -5.22 -0.37 -11.23
N LEU A 220 -6.12 0.03 -10.33
CA LEU A 220 -5.79 0.96 -9.26
C LEU A 220 -4.87 0.34 -8.21
N SER A 221 -5.02 -0.95 -7.92
CA SER A 221 -4.23 -1.64 -6.88
C SER A 221 -2.72 -1.61 -7.14
N CYS A 222 -2.31 -1.28 -8.37
CA CYS A 222 -0.93 -1.07 -8.79
C CYS A 222 -0.45 0.38 -8.51
N GLY A 223 -0.40 0.77 -7.23
CA GLY A 223 0.22 2.04 -6.81
C GLY A 223 -0.75 3.20 -6.50
N TYR A 224 -2.06 2.97 -6.54
CA TYR A 224 -3.02 3.92 -5.97
C TYR A 224 -3.08 3.80 -4.44
N TYR A 225 -2.85 4.92 -3.76
CA TYR A 225 -2.85 5.00 -2.30
C TYR A 225 -3.95 5.94 -1.75
N GLY A 226 -4.89 6.37 -2.60
CA GLY A 226 -5.94 7.32 -2.21
C GLY A 226 -7.18 6.66 -1.61
N VAL A 227 -8.29 7.40 -1.67
CA VAL A 227 -9.61 6.97 -1.16
C VAL A 227 -10.39 6.25 -2.25
N TYR A 228 -10.96 5.10 -1.94
CA TYR A 228 -12.01 4.44 -2.73
C TYR A 228 -13.35 4.98 -2.25
N ASN A 229 -13.80 6.10 -2.81
CA ASN A 229 -14.87 6.91 -2.24
C ASN A 229 -16.22 6.60 -2.90
N PHE A 230 -17.18 6.10 -2.13
CA PHE A 230 -18.55 5.88 -2.60
C PHE A 230 -19.30 7.22 -2.64
N GLU A 231 -19.79 7.62 -3.82
CA GLU A 231 -20.42 8.93 -4.03
C GLU A 231 -21.91 8.80 -4.47
N PRO A 232 -22.84 8.58 -3.52
CA PRO A 232 -24.27 8.56 -3.82
C PRO A 232 -24.87 9.96 -3.97
N ASP A 233 -25.95 10.06 -4.75
CA ASP A 233 -26.83 11.23 -4.81
C ASP A 233 -28.11 10.92 -4.05
N PHE A 234 -28.08 11.14 -2.73
CA PHE A 234 -29.20 10.81 -1.84
C PHE A 234 -30.54 11.42 -2.31
N PRO A 235 -30.63 12.71 -2.69
CA PRO A 235 -31.86 13.27 -3.27
C PRO A 235 -32.39 12.47 -4.46
N ARG A 236 -31.51 12.03 -5.36
CA ARG A 236 -31.89 11.26 -6.56
C ARG A 236 -32.38 9.86 -6.24
N ILE A 237 -31.77 9.18 -5.27
CA ILE A 237 -32.07 7.78 -4.97
C ILE A 237 -33.20 7.61 -3.94
N ARG A 238 -33.63 8.70 -3.28
CA ARG A 238 -34.65 8.70 -2.21
C ARG A 238 -35.99 8.07 -2.57
N GLU A 239 -36.34 8.00 -3.85
CA GLU A 239 -37.57 7.30 -4.30
C GLU A 239 -37.49 5.78 -4.13
N VAL A 240 -36.29 5.23 -3.96
CA VAL A 240 -36.02 3.79 -4.00
C VAL A 240 -35.23 3.34 -2.78
N PHE A 241 -34.31 4.17 -2.30
CA PHE A 241 -33.43 3.88 -1.18
C PHE A 241 -33.39 5.06 -0.22
N THR A 242 -33.48 4.77 1.08
CA THR A 242 -33.02 5.71 2.09
C THR A 242 -31.50 5.86 2.03
N PRO A 243 -30.92 6.97 2.51
CA PRO A 243 -29.47 7.12 2.60
C PRO A 243 -28.78 5.96 3.32
N MET A 244 -29.37 5.50 4.43
CA MET A 244 -28.82 4.39 5.20
C MET A 244 -28.86 3.05 4.45
N GLU A 245 -29.93 2.75 3.70
CA GLU A 245 -29.99 1.54 2.86
C GLU A 245 -28.92 1.56 1.76
N ALA A 246 -28.69 2.73 1.15
CA ALA A 246 -27.63 2.90 0.15
C ALA A 246 -26.24 2.61 0.73
N LEU A 247 -25.95 3.09 1.95
CA LEU A 247 -24.70 2.81 2.65
C LEU A 247 -24.56 1.33 3.00
N ARG A 248 -25.59 0.74 3.62
CA ARG A 248 -25.59 -0.68 4.03
C ARG A 248 -25.40 -1.66 2.88
N LYS A 249 -25.79 -1.25 1.67
CA LYS A 249 -25.56 -2.03 0.46
C LYS A 249 -24.15 -1.82 -0.11
N SER A 250 -23.74 -0.56 -0.24
CA SER A 250 -22.56 -0.21 -1.05
C SER A 250 -21.24 -0.36 -0.30
N VAL A 251 -21.20 -0.06 1.00
CA VAL A 251 -19.95 -0.12 1.78
C VAL A 251 -19.43 -1.56 1.89
N PRO A 252 -20.24 -2.56 2.29
CA PRO A 252 -19.77 -3.96 2.32
C PRO A 252 -19.40 -4.48 0.93
N PHE A 253 -20.17 -4.09 -0.10
CA PHE A 253 -19.88 -4.46 -1.49
C PHE A 253 -18.50 -3.96 -1.91
N LEU A 254 -18.20 -2.67 -1.67
CA LEU A 254 -16.91 -2.09 -2.01
C LEU A 254 -15.77 -2.74 -1.22
N LYS A 255 -15.92 -2.97 0.10
CA LYS A 255 -14.93 -3.70 0.92
C LYS A 255 -14.58 -5.05 0.32
N ASN A 256 -15.60 -5.80 -0.11
CA ASN A 256 -15.43 -7.12 -0.70
C ASN A 256 -14.77 -7.06 -2.09
N ALA A 257 -15.07 -6.03 -2.88
CA ALA A 257 -14.49 -5.84 -4.21
C ALA A 257 -13.02 -5.37 -4.19
N LEU A 258 -12.53 -4.78 -3.09
CA LEU A 258 -11.14 -4.36 -2.98
C LEU A 258 -10.20 -5.57 -3.09
N THR A 259 -9.21 -5.43 -3.98
CA THR A 259 -8.13 -6.39 -4.22
C THR A 259 -7.23 -6.60 -2.98
N PRO A 260 -6.49 -7.72 -2.88
CA PRO A 260 -5.50 -7.95 -1.83
C PRO A 260 -4.50 -6.80 -1.62
N SER A 261 -3.93 -6.23 -2.69
CA SER A 261 -2.95 -5.14 -2.63
C SER A 261 -3.56 -3.86 -2.07
N ALA A 262 -4.78 -3.52 -2.48
CA ALA A 262 -5.50 -2.38 -1.91
C ALA A 262 -5.75 -2.54 -0.40
N ARG A 263 -6.08 -3.75 0.06
CA ARG A 263 -6.23 -4.07 1.50
C ARG A 263 -4.88 -4.03 2.23
N LEU A 264 -3.81 -4.49 1.58
CA LEU A 264 -2.45 -4.41 2.12
C LEU A 264 -2.01 -2.97 2.32
N TYR A 265 -2.17 -2.10 1.32
CA TYR A 265 -1.79 -0.68 1.47
C TYR A 265 -2.60 0.01 2.55
N ASP A 266 -3.87 -0.37 2.71
CA ASP A 266 -4.70 0.11 3.80
C ASP A 266 -4.13 -0.28 5.17
N ARG A 267 -3.80 -1.56 5.33
CA ARG A 267 -3.16 -2.07 6.54
C ARG A 267 -1.84 -1.34 6.82
N VAL A 268 -0.97 -1.21 5.82
CA VAL A 268 0.33 -0.52 5.96
C VAL A 268 0.11 0.90 6.48
N ARG A 269 -0.79 1.68 5.86
CA ARG A 269 -1.07 3.06 6.27
C ARG A 269 -1.51 3.16 7.74
N ARG A 270 -2.35 2.23 8.19
CA ARG A 270 -2.94 2.24 9.53
C ARG A 270 -2.00 1.70 10.61
N GLU A 271 -1.24 0.67 10.26
CA GLU A 271 -0.66 -0.24 11.25
C GLU A 271 0.86 -0.27 11.20
N PHE A 272 1.50 0.13 10.09
CA PHE A 272 2.94 -0.02 9.92
C PHE A 272 3.74 0.69 11.03
N ASP A 273 3.39 1.94 11.38
CA ASP A 273 4.09 2.67 12.44
C ASP A 273 4.02 1.94 13.80
N ARG A 274 2.85 1.38 14.13
CA ARG A 274 2.62 0.61 15.35
C ARG A 274 3.34 -0.73 15.30
N ASP A 275 3.24 -1.44 14.19
CA ASP A 275 3.82 -2.77 14.00
C ASP A 275 5.36 -2.68 13.96
N PHE A 276 5.92 -1.64 13.34
CA PHE A 276 7.35 -1.33 13.40
C PHE A 276 7.81 -1.00 14.83
N ALA A 277 7.07 -0.17 15.55
CA ALA A 277 7.39 0.14 16.95
C ALA A 277 7.40 -1.13 17.83
N ARG A 278 6.47 -2.05 17.59
CA ARG A 278 6.47 -3.38 18.23
C ARG A 278 7.68 -4.21 17.80
N ALA A 279 8.00 -4.24 16.51
CA ALA A 279 9.16 -4.97 15.99
C ALA A 279 10.47 -4.52 16.64
N LEU A 280 10.64 -3.21 16.83
CA LEU A 280 11.81 -2.61 17.47
C LEU A 280 12.04 -3.08 18.91
N THR A 281 11.01 -3.57 19.62
CA THR A 281 11.17 -4.10 20.99
C THR A 281 12.06 -5.35 21.04
N VAL A 282 12.35 -5.97 19.87
CA VAL A 282 13.34 -7.04 19.76
C VAL A 282 14.72 -6.59 20.25
N GLN A 283 15.08 -5.31 20.10
CA GLN A 283 16.38 -4.79 20.53
C GLN A 283 16.56 -4.80 22.06
N GLU A 284 15.46 -4.86 22.81
CA GLU A 284 15.47 -4.85 24.27
C GLU A 284 15.86 -6.24 24.84
N GLN A 285 15.79 -7.29 24.03
CA GLN A 285 16.03 -8.66 24.46
C GLN A 285 17.53 -8.91 24.67
N GLN A 286 17.92 -9.25 25.91
CA GLN A 286 19.33 -9.38 26.31
C GLN A 286 19.86 -10.82 26.28
N GLU A 287 18.99 -11.82 26.39
CA GLU A 287 19.37 -13.24 26.47
C GLU A 287 18.54 -14.07 25.49
N GLY A 288 19.17 -14.95 24.74
CA GLY A 288 18.49 -15.76 23.72
C GLY A 288 18.52 -15.11 22.34
N THR A 289 17.85 -15.75 21.38
CA THR A 289 17.65 -15.20 20.04
C THR A 289 16.19 -14.89 19.82
N TYR A 290 15.92 -13.63 19.46
CA TYR A 290 14.59 -13.12 19.15
C TYR A 290 14.59 -12.50 17.77
N MET A 291 13.42 -12.52 17.13
CA MET A 291 13.21 -11.92 15.83
C MET A 291 11.91 -11.13 15.78
N SER A 292 11.82 -10.18 14.86
CA SER A 292 10.56 -9.61 14.40
C SER A 292 10.57 -9.39 12.89
N LEU A 293 9.43 -9.68 12.24
CA LEU A 293 9.20 -9.40 10.84
C LEU A 293 8.67 -7.97 10.72
N VAL A 294 9.30 -7.14 9.89
CA VAL A 294 8.92 -5.74 9.73
C VAL A 294 8.10 -5.52 8.45
N GLN A 295 8.43 -6.27 7.40
CA GLN A 295 7.79 -6.26 6.08
C GLN A 295 7.99 -7.67 5.47
N SER A 296 7.54 -7.94 4.25
CA SER A 296 7.53 -9.28 3.63
C SER A 296 8.83 -10.09 3.81
N SER A 297 9.99 -9.47 3.65
CA SER A 297 11.32 -10.11 3.71
C SER A 297 12.31 -9.36 4.61
N SER A 298 11.82 -8.41 5.42
CA SER A 298 12.65 -7.57 6.29
C SER A 298 12.60 -8.02 7.73
N TYR A 299 13.75 -8.41 8.29
CA TYR A 299 13.84 -9.00 9.61
C TYR A 299 14.71 -8.17 10.55
N LEU A 300 14.27 -8.06 11.80
CA LEU A 300 15.08 -7.56 12.92
C LEU A 300 15.33 -8.69 13.91
N PHE A 301 16.52 -8.71 14.49
CA PHE A 301 16.95 -9.74 15.42
C PHE A 301 17.68 -9.15 16.62
N SER A 302 17.54 -9.81 17.76
CA SER A 302 18.50 -9.68 18.85
C SER A 302 19.02 -11.06 19.24
N THR A 303 20.34 -11.22 19.24
CA THR A 303 21.03 -12.44 19.65
C THR A 303 21.92 -12.13 20.84
N ASN A 304 21.46 -12.48 22.04
CA ASN A 304 22.11 -12.12 23.32
C ASN A 304 22.42 -10.62 23.41
N GLY A 305 21.44 -9.77 23.09
CA GLY A 305 21.57 -8.31 23.11
C GLY A 305 22.29 -7.71 21.89
N TYR A 306 22.82 -8.52 20.98
CA TYR A 306 23.37 -8.03 19.72
C TYR A 306 22.25 -7.77 18.72
N PHE A 307 21.92 -6.50 18.49
CA PHE A 307 20.84 -6.07 17.60
C PHE A 307 21.30 -6.00 16.13
N TRP A 308 20.70 -6.81 15.27
CA TRP A 308 21.04 -6.90 13.85
C TRP A 308 19.80 -7.08 12.97
N GLY A 309 19.96 -6.87 11.66
CA GLY A 309 18.87 -6.96 10.70
C GLY A 309 19.29 -7.67 9.43
N MET A 310 18.29 -8.09 8.65
CA MET A 310 18.47 -8.71 7.36
C MET A 310 17.45 -8.14 6.38
N ASP A 311 17.94 -7.76 5.20
CA ASP A 311 17.13 -7.30 4.06
C ASP A 311 16.07 -6.24 4.45
N LEU A 312 16.43 -5.25 5.28
CA LEU A 312 15.50 -4.18 5.63
C LEU A 312 15.21 -3.31 4.40
N ALA A 313 13.95 -3.34 3.96
CA ALA A 313 13.42 -2.59 2.84
C ALA A 313 12.04 -2.02 3.21
N PHE A 314 11.84 -0.72 3.01
CA PHE A 314 10.56 -0.05 3.27
C PHE A 314 9.86 0.39 1.98
N ARG A 315 10.04 -0.39 0.92
CA ARG A 315 9.43 -0.16 -0.40
C ARG A 315 7.92 0.04 -0.27
N GLY A 316 7.38 1.10 -0.86
CA GLY A 316 5.97 1.48 -0.77
C GLY A 316 5.52 2.01 0.60
N CYS A 317 6.19 1.66 1.70
CA CYS A 317 5.87 2.17 3.04
C CYS A 317 6.23 3.65 3.19
N TYR A 318 7.25 4.15 2.48
CA TYR A 318 7.62 5.58 2.49
C TYR A 318 6.47 6.51 2.10
N ASP A 319 5.58 6.07 1.22
CA ASP A 319 4.45 6.86 0.73
C ASP A 319 3.19 6.68 1.62
N LEU A 320 3.21 5.71 2.53
CA LEU A 320 2.07 5.27 3.32
C LEU A 320 2.21 5.55 4.82
N ALA A 321 3.43 5.64 5.34
CA ALA A 321 3.72 5.70 6.77
C ALA A 321 4.86 6.69 7.09
N GLU A 322 4.91 7.17 8.34
CA GLU A 322 5.94 8.13 8.77
C GLU A 322 7.23 7.46 9.21
N THR A 323 7.13 6.25 9.77
CA THR A 323 8.26 5.53 10.35
C THR A 323 9.45 5.33 9.40
N PRO A 324 9.27 4.99 8.11
CA PRO A 324 10.40 4.84 7.17
C PRO A 324 11.27 6.10 7.08
N HIS A 325 10.69 7.31 7.20
CA HIS A 325 11.42 8.58 7.18
C HIS A 325 12.27 8.79 8.44
N ARG A 326 11.96 8.07 9.53
CA ARG A 326 12.68 8.10 10.80
C ARG A 326 13.59 6.88 11.00
N ALA A 327 13.72 6.00 10.01
CA ALA A 327 14.46 4.75 10.12
C ALA A 327 15.89 4.94 10.64
N ALA A 328 16.60 5.98 10.19
CA ALA A 328 17.96 6.28 10.65
C ALA A 328 18.06 6.53 12.16
N GLU A 329 17.08 7.26 12.73
CA GLU A 329 16.99 7.52 14.17
C GLU A 329 16.62 6.24 14.92
N LEU A 330 15.57 5.57 14.46
CA LEU A 330 14.98 4.40 15.14
C LEU A 330 15.88 3.17 15.13
N LEU A 331 16.70 3.01 14.09
CA LEU A 331 17.65 1.91 13.91
C LEU A 331 19.10 2.34 14.19
N ARG A 332 19.31 3.41 14.96
CA ARG A 332 20.66 3.90 15.29
C ARG A 332 21.53 2.85 16.00
N GLU A 333 20.92 2.00 16.83
CA GLU A 333 21.62 0.95 17.57
C GLU A 333 21.84 -0.34 16.76
N LEU A 334 21.34 -0.41 15.53
CA LEU A 334 21.51 -1.56 14.65
C LEU A 334 23.00 -1.78 14.36
N ARG A 335 23.56 -2.91 14.81
CA ARG A 335 25.00 -3.17 14.74
C ARG A 335 25.43 -3.81 13.43
N LEU A 336 24.54 -4.57 12.81
CA LEU A 336 24.81 -5.33 11.60
C LEU A 336 23.57 -5.37 10.70
N MET A 337 23.79 -5.20 9.40
CA MET A 337 22.85 -5.50 8.33
C MET A 337 23.41 -6.62 7.46
N VAL A 338 22.59 -7.60 7.11
CA VAL A 338 22.94 -8.65 6.14
C VAL A 338 22.05 -8.50 4.91
N ILE A 339 22.65 -8.52 3.71
CA ILE A 339 21.94 -8.36 2.44
C ILE A 339 22.04 -9.66 1.62
N THR A 340 20.95 -10.11 1.01
CA THR A 340 20.92 -11.32 0.17
C THR A 340 21.19 -11.05 -1.32
N HIS A 341 20.46 -10.11 -1.92
CA HIS A 341 20.53 -9.80 -3.35
C HIS A 341 20.03 -8.38 -3.67
N GLU A 342 19.98 -8.02 -4.97
CA GLU A 342 19.78 -6.63 -5.41
C GLU A 342 18.33 -6.14 -5.51
N HIS A 343 17.32 -7.02 -5.41
CA HIS A 343 15.95 -6.58 -5.59
C HIS A 343 15.51 -5.55 -4.55
N GLU A 344 14.60 -4.64 -4.95
CA GLU A 344 14.16 -3.50 -4.15
C GLU A 344 13.35 -3.90 -2.89
N ASP A 345 12.86 -5.13 -2.79
CA ASP A 345 12.26 -5.68 -1.57
C ASP A 345 13.29 -6.27 -0.59
N HIS A 346 14.58 -6.27 -0.93
CA HIS A 346 15.68 -6.75 -0.07
C HIS A 346 16.78 -5.71 0.15
N PHE A 347 17.13 -4.98 -0.91
CA PHE A 347 18.16 -3.95 -0.90
C PHE A 347 17.59 -2.69 -1.56
N GLU A 348 16.73 -1.97 -0.83
CA GLU A 348 16.02 -0.78 -1.31
C GLU A 348 16.88 0.49 -1.18
N GLU A 349 16.99 1.31 -2.22
CA GLU A 349 17.92 2.45 -2.24
C GLU A 349 17.66 3.47 -1.13
N ARG A 350 16.41 3.90 -0.91
CA ARG A 350 16.08 4.94 0.09
C ARG A 350 16.40 4.48 1.51
N THR A 351 16.04 3.24 1.84
CA THR A 351 16.32 2.61 3.14
C THR A 351 17.83 2.50 3.37
N VAL A 352 18.57 2.01 2.38
CA VAL A 352 20.03 1.89 2.48
C VAL A 352 20.69 3.25 2.68
N ARG A 353 20.31 4.25 1.87
CA ARG A 353 20.85 5.61 2.01
C ARG A 353 20.54 6.23 3.37
N ALA A 354 19.33 6.00 3.89
CA ALA A 354 18.95 6.46 5.22
C ALA A 354 19.79 5.82 6.33
N LEU A 355 20.13 4.54 6.20
CA LEU A 355 20.89 3.79 7.22
C LEU A 355 22.41 3.86 7.04
N ALA A 356 22.93 4.21 5.87
CA ALA A 356 24.36 4.23 5.57
C ALA A 356 25.18 5.15 6.51
N GLY A 357 24.54 6.19 7.04
CA GLY A 357 25.14 7.10 8.02
C GLY A 357 25.31 6.51 9.43
N ASN A 358 24.59 5.44 9.78
CA ASN A 358 24.67 4.80 11.10
C ASN A 358 25.96 3.98 11.24
N GLU A 359 26.34 3.63 12.47
CA GLU A 359 27.53 2.82 12.78
C GLU A 359 27.35 1.31 12.47
N THR A 360 26.33 0.98 11.68
CA THR A 360 25.99 -0.37 11.25
C THR A 360 27.06 -0.93 10.30
N LEU A 361 27.53 -2.15 10.57
CA LEU A 361 28.32 -2.93 9.62
C LEU A 361 27.40 -3.62 8.60
N TRP A 362 27.88 -3.83 7.39
CA TRP A 362 27.08 -4.36 6.28
C TRP A 362 27.75 -5.61 5.71
N VAL A 363 27.13 -6.77 5.92
CA VAL A 363 27.48 -8.00 5.20
C VAL A 363 26.73 -7.99 3.87
N VAL A 364 27.48 -7.88 2.78
CA VAL A 364 26.95 -7.69 1.43
C VAL A 364 27.62 -8.70 0.49
N PRO A 365 26.89 -9.38 -0.40
CA PRO A 365 27.49 -10.24 -1.41
C PRO A 365 28.54 -9.49 -2.21
N GLU A 366 29.68 -10.13 -2.51
CA GLU A 366 30.77 -9.48 -3.24
C GLU A 366 30.30 -8.83 -4.56
N PHE A 367 29.36 -9.48 -5.26
CA PHE A 367 28.82 -8.97 -6.53
C PHE A 367 27.99 -7.69 -6.38
N LEU A 368 27.58 -7.29 -5.17
CA LEU A 368 26.87 -6.03 -4.89
C LEU A 368 27.78 -4.92 -4.35
N GLU A 369 29.10 -5.13 -4.27
CA GLU A 369 30.03 -4.12 -3.71
C GLU A 369 29.85 -2.75 -4.36
N ALA A 370 29.85 -2.68 -5.69
CA ALA A 370 29.75 -1.43 -6.42
C ALA A 370 28.43 -0.70 -6.12
N LEU A 371 27.32 -1.44 -6.12
CA LEU A 371 26.00 -0.90 -5.81
C LEU A 371 25.90 -0.41 -4.36
N ALA A 372 26.50 -1.14 -3.41
CA ALA A 372 26.55 -0.72 -2.01
C ALA A 372 27.30 0.61 -1.83
N LEU A 373 28.43 0.78 -2.51
CA LEU A 373 29.20 2.03 -2.51
C LEU A 373 28.41 3.17 -3.17
N GLU A 374 27.72 2.92 -4.29
CA GLU A 374 26.86 3.90 -4.97
C GLU A 374 25.70 4.38 -4.10
N ARG A 375 25.13 3.46 -3.30
CA ARG A 375 24.08 3.75 -2.32
C ARG A 375 24.60 4.39 -1.03
N GLY A 376 25.91 4.67 -0.96
CA GLY A 376 26.52 5.48 0.09
C GLY A 376 27.04 4.69 1.30
N ILE A 377 27.02 3.36 1.26
CA ILE A 377 27.66 2.55 2.30
C ILE A 377 29.17 2.71 2.17
N SER A 378 29.82 3.15 3.24
CA SER A 378 31.26 3.38 3.21
C SER A 378 32.05 2.07 3.20
N ARG A 379 33.19 2.05 2.51
CA ARG A 379 34.00 0.84 2.29
C ARG A 379 34.45 0.18 3.60
N GLU A 380 34.78 0.96 4.61
CA GLU A 380 35.18 0.48 5.94
C GLU A 380 34.05 -0.19 6.73
N LYS A 381 32.80 0.01 6.34
CA LYS A 381 31.63 -0.64 6.96
C LYS A 381 31.21 -1.91 6.21
N LEU A 382 31.82 -2.21 5.06
CA LEU A 382 31.49 -3.38 4.23
C LEU A 382 32.28 -4.63 4.63
N LEU A 383 31.56 -5.73 4.79
CA LEU A 383 32.06 -7.09 4.90
C LEU A 383 31.55 -7.88 3.69
N LEU A 384 32.44 -8.21 2.76
CA LEU A 384 32.03 -8.89 1.53
C LEU A 384 31.81 -10.39 1.79
N ALA A 385 30.61 -10.86 1.48
CA ALA A 385 30.21 -12.25 1.57
C ALA A 385 30.53 -13.00 0.27
N ARG A 386 31.16 -14.17 0.42
CA ARG A 386 31.41 -15.15 -0.65
C ARG A 386 30.93 -16.53 -0.20
N PRO A 387 30.35 -17.34 -1.10
CA PRO A 387 29.96 -18.71 -0.78
C PRO A 387 31.12 -19.50 -0.15
N GLY A 388 30.86 -20.14 0.99
CA GLY A 388 31.84 -20.97 1.70
C GLY A 388 32.83 -20.20 2.58
N GLU A 389 32.91 -18.86 2.48
CA GLU A 389 33.78 -18.03 3.30
C GLU A 389 33.06 -17.55 4.57
N THR A 390 33.43 -18.10 5.72
CA THR A 390 32.81 -17.72 7.00
C THR A 390 33.23 -16.32 7.45
N ILE A 391 32.24 -15.50 7.82
CA ILE A 391 32.42 -14.18 8.42
C ILE A 391 32.11 -14.27 9.92
N LYS A 392 32.97 -13.70 10.76
CA LYS A 392 32.74 -13.57 12.21
C LYS A 392 32.54 -12.10 12.56
N VAL A 393 31.40 -11.76 13.15
CA VAL A 393 31.05 -10.39 13.50
C VAL A 393 30.20 -10.37 14.77
N GLY A 394 30.65 -9.65 15.80
CA GLY A 394 30.03 -9.71 17.12
C GLY A 394 29.96 -11.16 17.64
N PRO A 395 28.79 -11.62 18.14
CA PRO A 395 28.58 -13.01 18.55
C PRO A 395 28.26 -13.97 17.39
N LEU A 396 28.13 -13.46 16.16
CA LEU A 396 27.62 -14.21 15.02
C LEU A 396 28.77 -14.82 14.19
N THR A 397 28.54 -16.04 13.74
CA THR A 397 29.29 -16.70 12.68
C THR A 397 28.35 -16.92 11.50
N ILE A 398 28.66 -16.29 10.38
CA ILE A 398 27.82 -16.23 9.18
C ILE A 398 28.54 -16.99 8.07
N LEU A 399 27.88 -18.01 7.52
CA LEU A 399 28.34 -18.78 6.36
C LEU A 399 27.43 -18.46 5.17
N PRO A 400 27.88 -17.63 4.22
CA PRO A 400 27.18 -17.43 2.96
C PRO A 400 27.26 -18.70 2.10
N PHE A 401 26.23 -18.95 1.30
CA PHE A 401 26.17 -20.07 0.35
C PHE A 401 25.40 -19.68 -0.91
N GLU A 402 25.58 -20.45 -1.98
CA GLU A 402 24.88 -20.19 -3.24
C GLU A 402 23.37 -20.43 -3.10
N SER A 403 22.57 -19.42 -3.40
CA SER A 403 21.12 -19.58 -3.49
C SER A 403 20.69 -20.03 -4.89
N ARG A 404 19.46 -20.55 -4.98
CA ARG A 404 18.82 -21.08 -6.18
C ARG A 404 17.78 -20.10 -6.75
N HIS A 405 18.15 -18.83 -6.89
CA HIS A 405 17.23 -17.77 -7.35
C HIS A 405 16.95 -17.81 -8.87
N PHE A 406 17.90 -18.28 -9.68
CA PHE A 406 17.71 -18.39 -11.12
C PHE A 406 16.70 -19.48 -11.50
N ARG A 407 15.79 -19.18 -12.42
CA ARG A 407 14.89 -20.13 -13.09
C ARG A 407 15.64 -20.98 -14.11
N ASP A 408 15.01 -22.07 -14.56
CA ASP A 408 15.55 -22.97 -15.61
C ASP A 408 15.81 -22.25 -16.95
N ASP A 409 15.06 -21.18 -17.23
CA ASP A 409 15.23 -20.34 -18.42
C ASP A 409 16.28 -19.23 -18.26
N GLY A 410 16.97 -19.18 -17.12
CA GLY A 410 18.02 -18.21 -16.82
C GLY A 410 17.53 -16.85 -16.30
N ARG A 411 16.21 -16.65 -16.13
CA ARG A 411 15.70 -15.43 -15.47
C ARG A 411 15.95 -15.47 -13.97
N GLY A 412 16.43 -14.37 -13.40
CA GLY A 412 16.76 -14.20 -11.98
C GLY A 412 17.94 -13.24 -11.82
N VAL A 413 18.37 -13.02 -10.59
CA VAL A 413 19.58 -12.25 -10.25
C VAL A 413 20.51 -13.08 -9.36
N PRO A 414 21.82 -12.76 -9.28
CA PRO A 414 22.71 -13.39 -8.32
C PRO A 414 22.20 -13.16 -6.88
N GLU A 415 22.22 -14.23 -6.06
CA GLU A 415 21.75 -14.21 -4.67
C GLU A 415 22.62 -15.12 -3.81
N LEU A 416 22.83 -14.72 -2.55
CA LEU A 416 23.38 -15.59 -1.50
C LEU A 416 22.30 -15.96 -0.48
N GLY A 417 22.33 -17.23 -0.05
CA GLY A 417 21.73 -17.66 1.20
C GLY A 417 22.73 -17.56 2.34
N TYR A 418 22.24 -17.59 3.59
CA TYR A 418 23.08 -17.49 4.78
C TYR A 418 22.72 -18.53 5.84
N PHE A 419 23.74 -19.17 6.40
CA PHE A 419 23.63 -19.98 7.60
C PHE A 419 24.33 -19.25 8.76
N ILE A 420 23.58 -18.95 9.81
CA ILE A 420 24.01 -18.07 10.91
C ILE A 420 23.97 -18.86 12.22
N THR A 421 25.05 -18.77 12.98
CA THR A 421 25.18 -19.42 14.29
C THR A 421 25.73 -18.47 15.34
N ALA A 422 25.35 -18.70 16.59
CA ALA A 422 25.93 -18.06 17.76
C ALA A 422 26.03 -19.09 18.89
N GLU A 423 27.04 -18.96 19.75
CA GLU A 423 27.31 -19.95 20.79
C GLU A 423 26.11 -20.10 21.75
N GLY A 424 25.65 -21.35 21.93
CA GLY A 424 24.52 -21.67 22.79
C GLY A 424 23.16 -21.19 22.28
N GLN A 425 23.07 -20.71 21.05
CA GLN A 425 21.84 -20.23 20.41
C GLN A 425 21.39 -21.17 19.28
N PRO A 426 20.10 -21.14 18.88
CA PRO A 426 19.63 -21.85 17.70
C PRO A 426 20.39 -21.42 16.45
N SER A 427 20.71 -22.38 15.59
CA SER A 427 21.23 -22.12 14.24
C SER A 427 20.12 -21.69 13.28
N LEU A 428 20.41 -20.71 12.42
CA LEU A 428 19.44 -20.08 11.53
C LEU A 428 19.84 -20.28 10.06
N ALA A 429 18.90 -20.67 9.21
CA ALA A 429 19.09 -20.73 7.76
C ALA A 429 18.17 -19.73 7.04
N PHE A 430 18.75 -18.97 6.13
CA PHE A 430 18.08 -18.05 5.21
C PHE A 430 18.42 -18.48 3.79
N PRO A 431 17.63 -19.37 3.17
CA PRO A 431 17.89 -19.82 1.80
C PRO A 431 17.71 -18.74 0.72
N GLY A 432 17.05 -17.61 1.03
CA GLY A 432 16.74 -16.54 0.06
C GLY A 432 15.48 -16.83 -0.76
N ASP A 433 15.34 -16.13 -1.88
CA ASP A 433 14.23 -16.22 -2.84
C ASP A 433 14.38 -17.44 -3.76
N VAL A 434 14.30 -18.63 -3.19
CA VAL A 434 14.53 -19.88 -3.92
C VAL A 434 13.45 -20.12 -4.98
N ARG A 435 13.88 -20.36 -6.23
CA ARG A 435 13.02 -20.72 -7.36
C ARG A 435 13.15 -22.18 -7.81
N ARG A 436 14.27 -22.82 -7.47
CA ARG A 436 14.51 -24.25 -7.75
C ARG A 436 14.66 -25.01 -6.45
N TYR A 437 13.73 -25.93 -6.23
CA TYR A 437 13.63 -26.72 -5.01
C TYR A 437 14.20 -28.13 -5.15
N GLN A 438 14.56 -28.55 -6.37
CA GLN A 438 15.14 -29.86 -6.62
C GLN A 438 16.55 -29.93 -6.03
N GLU A 439 16.85 -31.01 -5.30
CA GLU A 439 18.19 -31.35 -4.81
C GLU A 439 18.81 -30.23 -3.93
N PRO A 440 18.28 -30.04 -2.69
CA PRO A 440 18.88 -29.09 -1.75
C PRO A 440 20.34 -29.45 -1.48
N ASP A 441 21.24 -28.50 -1.75
CA ASP A 441 22.69 -28.64 -1.61
C ASP A 441 23.19 -27.61 -0.59
N PHE A 442 22.74 -27.78 0.65
CA PHE A 442 23.15 -26.90 1.74
C PHE A 442 24.55 -27.30 2.24
N PRO A 443 25.46 -26.34 2.50
CA PRO A 443 26.77 -26.63 3.08
C PRO A 443 26.72 -26.89 4.59
N PHE A 444 25.52 -27.19 5.11
CA PHE A 444 25.23 -27.50 6.50
C PHE A 444 24.18 -28.63 6.52
N GLU A 445 24.14 -29.41 7.60
CA GLU A 445 23.23 -30.56 7.65
C GLU A 445 21.75 -30.12 7.66
N ALA A 446 21.33 -29.39 8.69
CA ALA A 446 20.05 -28.69 8.76
C ALA A 446 20.06 -27.76 9.99
N ALA A 447 19.46 -26.58 9.86
CA ALA A 447 19.42 -25.58 10.91
C ALA A 447 18.36 -25.90 11.98
N ASP A 448 18.41 -25.26 13.15
CA ASP A 448 17.32 -25.33 14.13
C ASP A 448 16.09 -24.57 13.61
N VAL A 449 16.32 -23.44 12.92
CA VAL A 449 15.27 -22.59 12.34
C VAL A 449 15.60 -22.26 10.89
N SER A 450 14.64 -22.41 9.98
CA SER A 450 14.74 -21.92 8.59
C SER A 450 13.70 -20.84 8.32
N PHE A 451 14.11 -19.80 7.59
CA PHE A 451 13.27 -18.71 7.09
C PHE A 451 13.01 -18.97 5.61
N SER A 452 11.85 -19.53 5.29
CA SER A 452 11.52 -19.98 3.94
C SER A 452 10.56 -18.99 3.28
N HIS A 453 11.07 -18.27 2.28
CA HIS A 453 10.28 -17.34 1.48
C HIS A 453 9.30 -18.12 0.61
N VAL A 454 8.01 -17.82 0.74
CA VAL A 454 6.93 -18.52 0.05
C VAL A 454 6.98 -18.17 -1.43
N TRP A 455 7.57 -19.05 -2.26
CA TRP A 455 7.73 -18.76 -3.70
C TRP A 455 7.63 -19.97 -4.65
N PHE A 456 6.51 -20.69 -4.66
CA PHE A 456 6.44 -22.01 -5.33
C PHE A 456 5.57 -22.12 -6.60
N CYS A 457 5.25 -21.00 -7.26
CA CYS A 457 4.53 -20.93 -8.53
C CYS A 457 4.80 -19.57 -9.21
N ASP A 458 4.54 -19.50 -10.52
CA ASP A 458 4.64 -18.25 -11.30
C ASP A 458 3.32 -17.48 -11.38
N ASP A 459 2.20 -18.18 -11.23
CA ASP A 459 0.85 -17.63 -11.14
C ASP A 459 0.32 -17.98 -9.75
N ASN A 460 0.27 -16.97 -8.89
CA ASN A 460 -0.19 -17.09 -7.49
C ASN A 460 -1.48 -16.29 -7.27
N ARG A 461 -2.31 -16.15 -8.31
CA ARG A 461 -3.68 -15.62 -8.16
C ARG A 461 -4.52 -16.44 -7.18
N SER A 462 -4.20 -17.73 -7.05
CA SER A 462 -4.91 -18.66 -6.18
C SER A 462 -3.99 -19.81 -5.75
N PRO A 463 -4.02 -20.25 -4.48
CA PRO A 463 -3.22 -21.39 -4.01
C PRO A 463 -3.45 -22.67 -4.81
N GLU A 464 -4.65 -22.89 -5.33
CA GLU A 464 -5.03 -24.08 -6.11
C GLU A 464 -4.30 -24.18 -7.45
N LEU A 465 -3.77 -23.06 -7.96
CA LEU A 465 -2.99 -23.02 -9.20
C LEU A 465 -1.52 -23.41 -8.96
N CYS A 466 -1.07 -23.44 -7.70
CA CYS A 466 0.34 -23.54 -7.37
C CYS A 466 0.81 -24.99 -7.21
N ARG A 467 1.51 -25.46 -8.25
CA ARG A 467 1.97 -26.86 -8.36
C ARG A 467 3.28 -27.16 -7.62
N GLY A 468 4.04 -26.15 -7.19
CA GLY A 468 5.36 -26.33 -6.58
C GLY A 468 5.36 -26.51 -5.06
N ALA A 469 4.21 -26.48 -4.39
CA ALA A 469 4.12 -26.51 -2.91
C ALA A 469 4.78 -27.76 -2.30
N GLU A 470 4.69 -28.91 -2.98
CA GLU A 470 5.31 -30.17 -2.54
C GLU A 470 6.84 -30.07 -2.53
N ALA A 471 7.43 -29.60 -3.63
CA ALA A 471 8.87 -29.45 -3.77
C ALA A 471 9.42 -28.37 -2.82
N PHE A 472 8.66 -27.29 -2.64
CA PHE A 472 8.95 -26.28 -1.63
C PHE A 472 9.01 -26.88 -0.22
N ALA A 473 8.03 -27.71 0.15
CA ALA A 473 8.00 -28.36 1.46
C ALA A 473 9.21 -29.28 1.67
N ASP A 474 9.59 -30.07 0.66
CA ASP A 474 10.78 -30.92 0.71
C ASP A 474 12.06 -30.09 0.91
N TYR A 475 12.19 -28.97 0.20
CA TYR A 475 13.32 -28.07 0.33
C TYR A 475 13.38 -27.38 1.71
N ALA A 476 12.24 -26.91 2.21
CA ALA A 476 12.14 -26.26 3.52
C ALA A 476 12.48 -27.23 4.67
N LEU A 477 12.04 -28.49 4.56
CA LEU A 477 12.38 -29.57 5.50
C LEU A 477 13.85 -30.00 5.40
N ALA A 478 14.48 -29.90 4.24
CA ALA A 478 15.93 -30.12 4.12
C ALA A 478 16.75 -29.01 4.81
N ALA A 479 16.22 -27.78 4.86
CA ALA A 479 16.90 -26.65 5.48
C ALA A 479 16.76 -26.61 7.02
N SER A 480 15.75 -27.24 7.61
CA SER A 480 15.41 -27.14 9.05
C SER A 480 15.18 -28.48 9.72
N ARG A 481 15.53 -28.56 11.02
CA ARG A 481 15.30 -29.72 11.89
C ARG A 481 14.09 -29.60 12.80
N LYS A 482 13.65 -28.38 13.11
CA LYS A 482 12.69 -28.14 14.21
C LYS A 482 11.64 -27.11 13.84
N LYS A 483 12.06 -25.95 13.34
CA LYS A 483 11.18 -24.80 13.15
C LYS A 483 11.33 -24.21 11.75
N ILE A 484 10.21 -23.93 11.09
CA ILE A 484 10.17 -23.25 9.80
C ILE A 484 9.28 -22.01 9.94
N LEU A 485 9.85 -20.87 9.60
CA LEU A 485 9.13 -19.60 9.51
C LEU A 485 8.85 -19.32 8.03
N LEU A 486 7.58 -19.19 7.67
CA LEU A 486 7.13 -18.88 6.32
C LEU A 486 6.93 -17.37 6.17
N SER A 487 7.61 -16.76 5.22
CA SER A 487 7.62 -15.30 5.01
C SER A 487 7.60 -14.96 3.52
N HIS A 488 7.95 -13.72 3.16
CA HIS A 488 7.79 -13.17 1.80
C HIS A 488 6.32 -13.09 1.37
N LEU A 489 5.46 -12.66 2.30
CA LEU A 489 4.02 -12.48 2.08
C LEU A 489 3.68 -11.00 2.06
N TYR A 490 2.66 -10.65 1.29
CA TYR A 490 2.11 -9.29 1.23
C TYR A 490 3.19 -8.23 0.96
N GLU A 491 3.97 -8.44 -0.11
CA GLU A 491 5.00 -7.49 -0.52
C GLU A 491 4.37 -6.20 -1.06
N THR A 492 4.68 -5.08 -0.43
CA THR A 492 4.21 -3.76 -0.85
C THR A 492 4.81 -3.35 -2.20
N GLY A 493 3.96 -2.95 -3.14
CA GLY A 493 4.38 -2.53 -4.49
C GLY A 493 4.39 -3.67 -5.52
N ARG A 494 3.87 -4.84 -5.16
CA ARG A 494 3.67 -5.99 -6.04
C ARG A 494 2.22 -6.03 -6.55
N GLU A 495 2.03 -6.50 -7.77
CA GLU A 495 0.69 -6.66 -8.37
C GLU A 495 -0.02 -7.89 -7.76
N ASP A 496 -1.36 -7.85 -7.67
CA ASP A 496 -2.16 -8.88 -6.99
C ASP A 496 -1.89 -10.30 -7.49
N PHE A 497 -1.79 -10.46 -8.82
CA PHE A 497 -1.64 -11.77 -9.45
C PHE A 497 -0.23 -12.38 -9.34
N VAL A 498 0.72 -11.61 -8.79
CA VAL A 498 2.07 -12.07 -8.43
C VAL A 498 2.36 -11.95 -6.93
N MET A 499 1.38 -11.51 -6.11
CA MET A 499 1.53 -11.32 -4.67
C MET A 499 1.27 -12.60 -3.89
N TRP A 500 2.22 -12.97 -3.03
CA TRP A 500 2.06 -14.06 -2.08
C TRP A 500 1.23 -13.63 -0.88
N GLN A 501 0.32 -14.50 -0.46
CA GLN A 501 -0.69 -14.20 0.55
C GLN A 501 -0.72 -15.31 1.61
N TRP A 502 -1.44 -15.06 2.70
CA TRP A 502 -1.58 -15.99 3.81
C TRP A 502 -2.01 -17.40 3.38
N GLU A 503 -2.95 -17.48 2.43
CA GLU A 503 -3.49 -18.74 1.91
C GLU A 503 -2.40 -19.58 1.22
N HIS A 504 -1.43 -18.94 0.56
CA HIS A 504 -0.28 -19.61 -0.02
C HIS A 504 0.65 -20.18 1.06
N ALA A 505 0.87 -19.41 2.12
CA ALA A 505 1.67 -19.87 3.27
C ALA A 505 0.98 -21.01 4.03
N GLU A 506 -0.33 -20.97 4.20
CA GLU A 506 -1.09 -22.08 4.79
C GLU A 506 -1.06 -23.34 3.92
N LEU A 507 -1.08 -23.21 2.59
CA LEU A 507 -0.85 -24.34 1.69
C LEU A 507 0.54 -24.95 1.89
N ALA A 508 1.59 -24.12 1.90
CA ALA A 508 2.96 -24.58 2.18
C ALA A 508 3.08 -25.27 3.54
N LYS A 509 2.52 -24.66 4.58
CA LYS A 509 2.48 -25.21 5.94
C LYS A 509 1.78 -26.56 5.99
N ALA A 510 0.61 -26.70 5.34
CA ALA A 510 -0.09 -27.96 5.26
C ALA A 510 0.79 -29.05 4.61
N LYS A 511 1.53 -28.72 3.55
CA LYS A 511 2.46 -29.65 2.89
C LYS A 511 3.67 -30.03 3.72
N ILE A 512 4.22 -29.11 4.48
CA ILE A 512 5.29 -29.39 5.45
C ILE A 512 4.78 -30.35 6.53
N LEU A 513 3.63 -30.05 7.12
CA LEU A 513 3.06 -30.84 8.22
C LEU A 513 2.54 -32.22 7.78
N GLU A 514 2.13 -32.37 6.52
CA GLU A 514 1.80 -33.68 5.92
C GLU A 514 3.02 -34.63 5.94
N LYS A 515 4.22 -34.08 5.71
CA LYS A 515 5.49 -34.83 5.62
C LYS A 515 6.19 -34.98 6.97
N SER A 516 6.12 -33.96 7.82
CA SER A 516 6.75 -33.89 9.14
C SER A 516 5.81 -33.21 10.14
N PRO A 517 4.85 -33.97 10.72
CA PRO A 517 3.86 -33.42 11.67
C PRO A 517 4.45 -32.82 12.95
N GLU A 518 5.69 -33.18 13.29
CA GLU A 518 6.42 -32.69 14.46
C GLU A 518 7.15 -31.36 14.22
N THR A 519 7.30 -30.93 12.97
CA THR A 519 7.95 -29.65 12.65
C THR A 519 7.05 -28.49 13.09
N GLU A 520 7.62 -27.55 13.83
CA GLU A 520 6.93 -26.30 14.17
C GLU A 520 6.94 -25.37 12.95
N VAL A 521 5.79 -25.15 12.33
CA VAL A 521 5.66 -24.20 11.21
C VAL A 521 4.88 -22.97 11.68
N ARG A 522 5.47 -21.79 11.52
CA ARG A 522 4.81 -20.50 11.83
C ARG A 522 4.82 -19.58 10.62
N ILE A 523 3.79 -18.74 10.56
CA ILE A 523 3.67 -17.64 9.60
C ILE A 523 3.63 -16.37 10.47
N PRO A 524 4.78 -15.72 10.73
CA PRO A 524 4.85 -14.55 11.59
C PRO A 524 4.05 -13.37 11.01
N ASP A 525 3.40 -12.62 11.88
CA ASP A 525 2.79 -11.34 11.49
C ASP A 525 3.79 -10.17 11.66
N TRP A 526 3.54 -9.06 10.99
CA TRP A 526 4.38 -7.87 11.11
C TRP A 526 4.35 -7.32 12.54
N GLY A 527 5.52 -7.00 13.09
CA GLY A 527 5.67 -6.53 14.46
C GLY A 527 5.53 -7.61 15.54
N GLU A 528 5.27 -8.87 15.18
CA GLU A 528 5.32 -9.97 16.14
C GLU A 528 6.78 -10.20 16.59
N VAL A 529 7.01 -10.30 17.90
CA VAL A 529 8.32 -10.64 18.45
C VAL A 529 8.33 -12.11 18.87
N ILE A 530 9.20 -12.89 18.26
CA ILE A 530 9.26 -14.35 18.43
C ILE A 530 10.62 -14.74 19.01
N ARG A 531 10.61 -15.56 20.07
CA ARG A 531 11.80 -16.24 20.54
C ARG A 531 12.06 -17.49 19.69
N LEU A 532 13.27 -17.60 19.16
CA LEU A 532 13.66 -18.70 18.28
C LEU A 532 14.02 -19.97 19.04
#